data_AF-A0A368GDL0-F1
#
_entry.id   AF-A0A368GDL0-F1
#
_cell.length_a   1.000
_cell.length_b   1.000
_cell.length_c   1.000
_cell.angle_alpha   90.00
_cell.angle_beta   90.00
_cell.angle_gamma   90.00
#
_symmetry.space_group_name_H-M   'P 1'
#
loop_
_entity.id
_entity.type
_entity.pdbx_description
1 polymer ?
#
loop_
_entity_poly.entity_id
_entity_poly.type
_entity_poly.pdbx_seq_one_letter_code
_entity_poly.pdbx_strand_id
1 'polypeptide(L)'
;MWSATLINGLFLVISIAPGRNIITPAENDTAGNIVQKIAEDFSAWDWKREQFIRYAKDYPFGWPRFDCAVPTTPSTPADVHHLAPWHVSVIGAIGDSLTAGRAAGAEYLTDLVLDYRGLSFAMGAEKNLTRQASLFTIISPYALRNLLRIYLDIFSHFSPLLKGKSSGTATSSNISVAGFNLAVSGAISEDLLGQAYALVKRIESHPGIDFDNSWKFVNVFIGSNDLCRICENTTRFNVEQFTNNIRESLVYLRENLPRAYVNLIPPFHVEVLLETQADNPFCVELQRIFCPCLFKLTKEEYAMIKRSFDLSLGEFLSAEYQTKNFAVGISSGFNVDKLASLGNVLNLAFVALDCFHFSQIAHDVVAKIIWRDLFLPIHTRAPVDLDQFQPQLWDCPSTDCPYLRTALNSQSCSNQSGWSYLPSLRHAIRVTYENPVILPSMDELDRRAFMEDYGLILTVTIVGIALVIVMTCLVISFGKRKESSKKKPDERTPLLNHL
;
A
#
# COMPACT_ATOMS: atom_id res chain seq x y z
N MET A 1 -8.70 -13.98 29.63
CA MET A 1 -8.01 -12.86 30.31
C MET A 1 -7.30 -12.07 29.23
N TRP A 2 -7.92 -10.98 28.77
CA TRP A 2 -7.35 -10.10 27.76
C TRP A 2 -6.18 -9.33 28.39
N SER A 3 -5.02 -9.37 27.74
CA SER A 3 -3.79 -8.74 28.23
C SER A 3 -3.99 -7.22 28.36
N ALA A 4 -3.53 -6.62 29.46
CA ALA A 4 -3.63 -5.18 29.74
C ALA A 4 -3.07 -4.29 28.60
N THR A 5 -2.23 -4.87 27.74
CA THR A 5 -1.68 -4.25 26.53
C THR A 5 -2.74 -3.94 25.46
N LEU A 6 -3.77 -4.77 25.32
CA LEU A 6 -4.85 -4.60 24.33
C LEU A 6 -5.81 -3.47 24.75
N ILE A 7 -6.07 -3.36 26.04
CA ILE A 7 -6.87 -2.28 26.64
C ILE A 7 -6.13 -0.94 26.48
N ASN A 8 -4.84 -0.89 26.82
CA ASN A 8 -4.03 0.33 26.64
C ASN A 8 -3.87 0.73 25.17
N GLY A 9 -3.77 -0.24 24.24
CA GLY A 9 -3.73 0.02 22.80
C GLY A 9 -5.02 0.61 22.25
N LEU A 10 -6.17 0.10 22.70
CA LEU A 10 -7.47 0.62 22.32
C LEU A 10 -7.74 2.01 22.93
N PHE A 11 -7.37 2.24 24.20
CA PHE A 11 -7.42 3.57 24.80
C PHE A 11 -6.49 4.56 24.11
N LEU A 12 -5.30 4.12 23.66
CA LEU A 12 -4.42 4.95 22.87
C LEU A 12 -5.13 5.37 21.58
N VAL A 13 -5.63 4.42 20.78
CA VAL A 13 -6.39 4.68 19.54
C VAL A 13 -7.59 5.59 19.80
N ILE A 14 -8.33 5.40 20.91
CA ILE A 14 -9.49 6.21 21.34
C ILE A 14 -9.11 7.63 21.82
N SER A 15 -7.83 7.92 22.08
CA SER A 15 -7.35 9.18 22.67
C SER A 15 -6.48 10.07 21.76
N ILE A 16 -6.25 9.72 20.47
CA ILE A 16 -5.27 10.42 19.61
C ILE A 16 -5.85 11.57 18.77
N ALA A 17 -7.13 11.90 18.91
CA ALA A 17 -7.59 13.24 18.52
C ALA A 17 -7.37 14.17 19.71
N PRO A 18 -6.67 15.32 19.58
CA PRO A 18 -6.53 16.25 20.70
C PRO A 18 -7.93 16.71 21.14
N GLY A 19 -8.43 16.13 22.24
CA GLY A 19 -9.62 16.57 22.95
C GLY A 19 -10.98 15.96 22.56
N ARG A 20 -11.07 14.83 21.82
CA ARG A 20 -12.37 14.16 21.59
C ARG A 20 -12.32 12.67 21.88
N ASN A 21 -13.16 12.23 22.83
CA ASN A 21 -13.46 10.81 23.03
C ASN A 21 -14.04 10.25 21.72
N ILE A 22 -13.39 9.22 21.18
CA ILE A 22 -13.64 8.64 19.85
C ILE A 22 -14.99 7.96 19.72
N ILE A 23 -15.65 7.60 20.84
CA ILE A 23 -17.03 7.10 20.84
C ILE A 23 -17.78 7.78 21.99
N THR A 24 -18.86 8.50 21.67
CA THR A 24 -19.86 8.90 22.66
C THR A 24 -20.71 7.67 23.00
N PRO A 25 -20.71 7.19 24.26
CA PRO A 25 -21.54 6.06 24.67
C PRO A 25 -23.02 6.35 24.40
N ALA A 26 -23.76 5.33 23.97
CA ALA A 26 -25.21 5.35 24.19
C ALA A 26 -25.45 5.42 25.71
N GLU A 27 -26.53 6.08 26.13
CA GLU A 27 -26.79 6.54 27.51
C GLU A 27 -26.80 5.44 28.60
N ASN A 28 -26.58 4.16 28.26
CA ASN A 28 -26.56 3.02 29.18
C ASN A 28 -25.43 1.99 28.92
N ASP A 29 -24.45 2.26 28.04
CA ASP A 29 -23.42 1.27 27.71
C ASP A 29 -22.16 1.43 28.57
N THR A 30 -21.64 0.34 29.12
CA THR A 30 -20.41 0.40 29.93
C THR A 30 -19.19 0.57 29.04
N ALA A 31 -18.15 1.26 29.51
CA ALA A 31 -16.90 1.41 28.77
C ALA A 31 -16.30 0.05 28.35
N GLY A 32 -16.50 -1.00 29.15
CA GLY A 32 -16.07 -2.37 28.83
C GLY A 32 -16.82 -2.98 27.63
N ASN A 33 -18.13 -2.77 27.53
CA ASN A 33 -18.93 -3.26 26.40
C ASN A 33 -18.52 -2.58 25.09
N ILE A 34 -18.24 -1.27 25.13
CA ILE A 34 -17.79 -0.50 23.96
C ILE A 34 -16.44 -1.01 23.47
N VAL A 35 -15.48 -1.18 24.39
CA VAL A 35 -14.15 -1.73 24.10
C VAL A 35 -14.26 -3.13 23.47
N GLN A 36 -15.13 -3.97 24.02
CA GLN A 36 -15.37 -5.32 23.48
C GLN A 36 -15.95 -5.28 22.07
N LYS A 37 -16.97 -4.44 21.84
CA LYS A 37 -17.59 -4.30 20.52
C LYS A 37 -16.61 -3.82 19.45
N ILE A 38 -15.78 -2.82 19.74
CA ILE A 38 -14.75 -2.37 18.80
C ILE A 38 -13.76 -3.49 18.50
N ALA A 39 -13.35 -4.26 19.52
CA ALA A 39 -12.44 -5.37 19.32
C ALA A 39 -13.05 -6.49 18.46
N GLU A 40 -14.34 -6.79 18.65
CA GLU A 40 -15.09 -7.75 17.82
C GLU A 40 -15.22 -7.26 16.37
N ASP A 41 -15.64 -6.01 16.18
CA ASP A 41 -15.79 -5.39 14.85
C ASP A 41 -14.42 -5.30 14.13
N PHE A 42 -13.36 -4.94 14.84
CA PHE A 42 -11.99 -4.95 14.32
C PHE A 42 -11.54 -6.35 13.92
N SER A 43 -11.77 -7.36 14.77
CA SER A 43 -11.36 -8.73 14.47
C SER A 43 -12.07 -9.29 13.23
N ALA A 44 -13.35 -8.93 13.06
CA ALA A 44 -14.11 -9.30 11.86
C ALA A 44 -13.53 -8.64 10.60
N TRP A 45 -13.19 -7.36 10.67
CA TRP A 45 -12.51 -6.65 9.57
C TRP A 45 -11.15 -7.26 9.24
N ASP A 46 -10.30 -7.43 10.25
CA ASP A 46 -8.94 -7.97 10.11
C ASP A 46 -8.99 -9.33 9.42
N TRP A 47 -9.84 -10.24 9.93
CA TRP A 47 -10.02 -11.55 9.33
C TRP A 47 -10.49 -11.48 7.87
N LYS A 48 -11.44 -10.59 7.53
CA LYS A 48 -11.94 -10.41 6.15
C LYS A 48 -10.82 -9.93 5.24
N ARG A 49 -10.07 -8.90 5.66
CA ARG A 49 -8.93 -8.34 4.92
C ARG A 49 -7.82 -9.36 4.71
N GLU A 50 -7.49 -10.14 5.74
CA GLU A 50 -6.47 -11.19 5.67
C GLU A 50 -6.79 -12.26 4.63
N GLN A 51 -8.07 -12.57 4.39
CA GLN A 51 -8.43 -13.44 3.27
C GLN A 51 -7.96 -12.85 1.94
N PHE A 52 -8.22 -11.58 1.67
CA PHE A 52 -7.75 -10.95 0.42
C PHE A 52 -6.22 -10.91 0.32
N ILE A 53 -5.51 -10.72 1.42
CA ILE A 53 -4.03 -10.75 1.42
C ILE A 53 -3.50 -12.15 1.13
N ARG A 54 -4.09 -13.20 1.71
CA ARG A 54 -3.74 -14.60 1.40
C ARG A 54 -3.95 -14.92 -0.08
N TYR A 55 -5.00 -14.41 -0.70
CA TYR A 55 -5.26 -14.59 -2.14
C TYR A 55 -4.39 -13.69 -3.02
N ALA A 56 -4.02 -12.52 -2.53
CA ALA A 56 -3.03 -11.64 -3.15
C ALA A 56 -1.59 -12.15 -2.96
N LYS A 57 -1.38 -13.38 -2.47
CA LYS A 57 -0.04 -13.99 -2.39
C LYS A 57 0.64 -14.14 -3.75
N ASP A 58 -0.14 -14.25 -4.82
CA ASP A 58 0.33 -14.26 -6.20
C ASP A 58 0.39 -12.85 -6.83
N TYR A 59 0.08 -11.79 -6.06
CA TYR A 59 0.26 -10.41 -6.51
C TYR A 59 1.72 -10.20 -6.90
N PRO A 60 2.00 -9.62 -8.09
CA PRO A 60 3.36 -9.42 -8.59
C PRO A 60 4.02 -8.24 -7.86
N PHE A 61 4.34 -8.46 -6.59
CA PHE A 61 5.08 -7.52 -5.77
C PHE A 61 6.40 -7.13 -6.44
N GLY A 62 6.62 -5.82 -6.50
CA GLY A 62 7.78 -5.24 -7.14
C GLY A 62 7.97 -5.72 -8.58
N TRP A 63 9.20 -5.78 -9.06
CA TRP A 63 9.54 -6.33 -10.37
C TRP A 63 10.65 -7.38 -10.25
N PRO A 64 10.40 -8.65 -10.66
CA PRO A 64 11.42 -9.71 -10.63
C PRO A 64 12.61 -9.43 -11.57
N ARG A 65 12.36 -8.60 -12.59
CA ARG A 65 13.34 -8.14 -13.57
C ARG A 65 13.12 -6.64 -13.78
N PHE A 66 14.21 -5.88 -13.80
CA PHE A 66 14.21 -4.46 -14.16
C PHE A 66 15.52 -4.21 -14.91
N ASP A 67 15.43 -4.21 -16.24
CA ASP A 67 16.55 -4.28 -17.17
C ASP A 67 16.66 -3.04 -18.06
N CYS A 68 16.19 -1.90 -17.54
CA CYS A 68 16.34 -0.63 -18.24
C CYS A 68 17.82 -0.30 -18.48
N ALA A 69 18.13 0.11 -19.72
CA ALA A 69 19.49 0.45 -20.09
C ALA A 69 19.97 1.69 -19.31
N VAL A 70 21.18 1.59 -18.74
CA VAL A 70 21.88 2.72 -18.14
C VAL A 70 23.03 3.10 -19.07
N PRO A 71 23.14 4.37 -19.50
CA PRO A 71 24.28 4.80 -20.32
C PRO A 71 25.60 4.56 -19.59
N THR A 72 26.60 4.01 -20.27
CA THR A 72 27.95 3.78 -19.70
C THR A 72 28.64 5.08 -19.32
N THR A 73 28.38 6.15 -20.08
CA THR A 73 28.85 7.51 -19.81
C THR A 73 27.66 8.47 -19.93
N PRO A 74 26.95 8.76 -18.82
CA PRO A 74 25.88 9.73 -18.82
C PRO A 74 26.37 11.13 -19.20
N SER A 75 25.65 11.82 -20.08
CA SER A 75 25.89 13.25 -20.30
C SER A 75 25.50 14.05 -19.05
N THR A 76 26.08 15.23 -18.87
CA THR A 76 25.59 16.15 -17.84
C THR A 76 24.31 16.82 -18.35
N PRO A 77 23.19 16.81 -17.60
CA PRO A 77 21.97 17.45 -18.04
C PRO A 77 22.15 18.97 -18.10
N ALA A 78 21.71 19.59 -19.20
CA ALA A 78 21.82 21.03 -19.40
C ALA A 78 20.93 21.83 -18.43
N ASP A 79 19.78 21.25 -18.09
CA ASP A 79 18.74 21.79 -17.24
C ASP A 79 17.84 20.67 -16.71
N VAL A 80 16.86 21.02 -15.89
CA VAL A 80 15.88 20.09 -15.31
C VAL A 80 14.99 19.41 -16.36
N HIS A 81 14.79 20.02 -17.54
CA HIS A 81 13.98 19.48 -18.63
C HIS A 81 14.72 18.39 -19.43
N HIS A 82 16.03 18.25 -19.20
CA HIS A 82 16.87 17.18 -19.75
C HIS A 82 17.33 16.19 -18.66
N LEU A 83 16.59 16.13 -17.54
CA LEU A 83 16.90 15.27 -16.42
C LEU A 83 16.39 13.85 -16.67
N ALA A 84 17.29 12.90 -16.93
CA ALA A 84 17.02 11.47 -16.90
C ALA A 84 17.18 10.85 -15.49
N PRO A 85 16.65 9.64 -15.23
CA PRO A 85 16.71 9.01 -13.90
C PRO A 85 18.12 8.85 -13.31
N TRP A 86 19.13 8.55 -14.13
CA TRP A 86 20.52 8.38 -13.69
C TRP A 86 21.21 9.69 -13.25
N HIS A 87 20.61 10.85 -13.50
CA HIS A 87 21.14 12.12 -12.99
C HIS A 87 20.68 12.40 -11.55
N VAL A 88 19.60 11.77 -11.09
CA VAL A 88 19.06 11.97 -9.74
C VAL A 88 19.97 11.32 -8.71
N SER A 89 20.34 12.09 -7.69
CA SER A 89 21.25 11.64 -6.61
C SER A 89 20.66 11.80 -5.22
N VAL A 90 19.56 12.54 -5.12
CA VAL A 90 18.79 12.72 -3.88
C VAL A 90 17.31 12.53 -4.18
N ILE A 91 16.63 11.73 -3.36
CA ILE A 91 15.17 11.73 -3.33
C ILE A 91 14.69 12.31 -1.99
N GLY A 92 13.56 13.01 -1.99
CA GLY A 92 12.90 13.54 -0.80
C GLY A 92 11.38 13.36 -0.91
N ALA A 93 10.69 13.46 0.23
CA ALA A 93 9.23 13.50 0.23
C ALA A 93 8.70 14.36 1.39
N ILE A 94 7.65 15.12 1.09
CA ILE A 94 6.83 15.86 2.06
C ILE A 94 5.35 15.55 1.79
N GLY A 95 4.54 15.54 2.84
CA GLY A 95 3.15 15.10 2.73
C GLY A 95 2.53 14.67 4.06
N ASP A 96 1.51 13.82 3.96
CA ASP A 96 0.75 13.32 5.10
C ASP A 96 1.08 11.84 5.47
N SER A 97 0.15 11.21 6.20
CA SER A 97 0.24 9.82 6.65
C SER A 97 0.36 8.80 5.51
N LEU A 98 -0.19 9.07 4.32
CA LEU A 98 -0.03 8.18 3.17
C LEU A 98 1.41 8.20 2.67
N THR A 99 2.06 9.36 2.69
CA THR A 99 3.48 9.46 2.33
C THR A 99 4.37 8.83 3.42
N ALA A 100 3.97 8.91 4.69
CA ALA A 100 4.68 8.32 5.82
C ALA A 100 4.55 6.77 5.90
N GLY A 101 3.64 6.16 5.15
CA GLY A 101 3.38 4.72 5.23
C GLY A 101 2.61 4.32 6.49
N ARG A 102 1.70 5.17 6.96
CA ARG A 102 0.86 4.90 8.14
C ARG A 102 0.12 3.56 7.97
N ALA A 103 0.23 2.69 8.96
CA ALA A 103 -0.39 1.36 9.02
C ALA A 103 -0.07 0.40 7.85
N ALA A 104 0.88 0.73 6.97
CA ALA A 104 1.14 -0.05 5.74
C ALA A 104 1.54 -1.50 6.02
N GLY A 105 2.22 -1.75 7.14
CA GLY A 105 2.63 -3.06 7.64
C GLY A 105 2.05 -3.40 9.00
N ALA A 106 0.90 -2.83 9.37
CA ALA A 106 0.25 -3.12 10.65
C ALA A 106 -0.30 -4.55 10.67
N GLU A 107 0.02 -5.28 11.74
CA GLU A 107 -0.52 -6.62 12.02
C GLU A 107 -1.45 -6.61 13.24
N TYR A 108 -1.30 -5.60 14.11
CA TYR A 108 -2.11 -5.46 15.32
C TYR A 108 -2.79 -4.10 15.38
N LEU A 109 -3.86 -4.02 16.19
CA LEU A 109 -4.60 -2.77 16.42
C LEU A 109 -3.74 -1.64 17.00
N THR A 110 -2.70 -1.98 17.78
CA THR A 110 -1.73 -1.01 18.30
C THR A 110 -0.84 -0.41 17.22
N ASP A 111 -0.72 -1.09 16.08
CA ASP A 111 0.20 -0.71 15.02
C ASP A 111 -0.43 0.28 14.04
N LEU A 112 -1.75 0.48 14.12
CA LEU A 112 -2.48 1.42 13.28
C LEU A 112 -1.93 2.84 13.39
N VAL A 113 -1.23 3.16 14.47
CA VAL A 113 -0.70 4.50 14.73
C VAL A 113 0.75 4.67 14.26
N LEU A 114 1.34 3.63 13.69
CA LEU A 114 2.75 3.59 13.32
C LEU A 114 2.97 3.98 11.87
N ASP A 115 4.04 4.75 11.64
CA ASP A 115 4.50 5.16 10.31
C ASP A 115 5.56 4.18 9.79
N TYR A 116 5.17 3.26 8.91
CA TYR A 116 6.05 2.28 8.27
C TYR A 116 6.79 2.91 7.08
N ARG A 117 7.68 3.86 7.37
CA ARG A 117 8.39 4.63 6.34
C ARG A 117 9.22 3.75 5.42
N GLY A 118 9.70 2.60 5.91
CA GLY A 118 10.39 1.59 5.11
C GLY A 118 9.55 0.96 3.99
N LEU A 119 8.22 1.00 4.10
CA LEU A 119 7.26 0.49 3.12
C LEU A 119 6.63 1.58 2.26
N SER A 120 6.98 2.86 2.48
CA SER A 120 6.42 3.98 1.73
C SER A 120 6.73 3.90 0.23
N PHE A 121 5.74 4.18 -0.61
CA PHE A 121 5.88 4.22 -2.08
C PHE A 121 6.95 5.24 -2.52
N ALA A 122 7.08 6.34 -1.76
CA ALA A 122 7.91 7.46 -2.14
C ALA A 122 9.40 7.21 -1.83
N MET A 123 9.70 6.55 -0.71
CA MET A 123 11.05 6.54 -0.13
C MET A 123 11.44 5.24 0.59
N GLY A 124 10.55 4.25 0.62
CA GLY A 124 10.76 3.00 1.34
C GLY A 124 11.94 2.20 0.78
N ALA A 125 12.78 1.70 1.67
CA ALA A 125 13.97 0.92 1.33
C ALA A 125 14.08 -0.37 2.17
N GLU A 126 12.97 -0.82 2.75
CA GLU A 126 12.95 -1.99 3.65
C GLU A 126 13.01 -3.32 2.91
N LYS A 127 12.33 -3.41 1.77
CA LYS A 127 12.31 -4.56 0.87
C LYS A 127 13.01 -4.18 -0.43
N ASN A 128 13.54 -5.15 -1.18
CA ASN A 128 14.17 -4.92 -2.50
C ASN A 128 13.15 -4.97 -3.65
N LEU A 129 13.57 -4.66 -4.89
CA LEU A 129 12.65 -4.53 -6.03
C LEU A 129 11.89 -5.80 -6.30
N THR A 130 12.47 -6.97 -6.03
CA THR A 130 11.79 -8.24 -6.30
C THR A 130 10.70 -8.57 -5.28
N ARG A 131 10.57 -7.75 -4.23
CA ARG A 131 9.65 -7.94 -3.10
C ARG A 131 8.73 -6.75 -2.87
N GLN A 132 9.12 -5.55 -3.27
CA GLN A 132 8.27 -4.36 -3.26
C GLN A 132 8.92 -3.22 -4.07
N ALA A 133 8.15 -2.59 -4.94
CA ALA A 133 8.53 -1.35 -5.60
C ALA A 133 8.36 -0.16 -4.64
N SER A 134 9.35 0.71 -4.66
CA SER A 134 9.24 2.10 -4.23
C SER A 134 10.03 2.95 -5.23
N LEU A 135 9.85 4.27 -5.21
CA LEU A 135 10.67 5.16 -6.01
C LEU A 135 12.14 5.17 -5.56
N PHE A 136 12.44 4.79 -4.31
CA PHE A 136 13.80 4.85 -3.78
C PHE A 136 14.61 3.56 -3.90
N THR A 137 13.99 2.40 -3.66
CA THR A 137 14.61 1.17 -3.11
C THR A 137 16.02 0.85 -3.63
N ILE A 138 16.89 0.16 -2.86
CA ILE A 138 18.32 -0.09 -3.18
C ILE A 138 18.67 -1.58 -3.26
N ILE A 139 19.63 -1.96 -4.14
CA ILE A 139 20.54 -3.10 -3.82
C ILE A 139 21.86 -2.66 -3.19
N SER A 140 22.27 -3.44 -2.20
CA SER A 140 23.65 -3.56 -1.74
C SER A 140 24.64 -4.03 -2.84
N PRO A 141 25.80 -3.36 -3.00
CA PRO A 141 26.89 -3.79 -3.86
C PRO A 141 27.78 -4.82 -3.12
N TYR A 142 27.42 -6.11 -3.20
CA TYR A 142 28.38 -7.20 -2.98
C TYR A 142 28.28 -8.23 -4.12
N ALA A 143 28.75 -7.85 -5.30
CA ALA A 143 29.14 -8.78 -6.35
C ALA A 143 30.67 -8.98 -6.31
N LEU A 144 31.18 -9.65 -5.28
CA LEU A 144 32.57 -10.10 -5.25
C LEU A 144 32.62 -11.62 -5.37
N ARG A 145 32.88 -12.07 -6.60
CA ARG A 145 33.37 -13.41 -6.99
C ARG A 145 32.42 -14.59 -6.76
N ASN A 146 31.87 -15.08 -7.88
CA ASN A 146 31.22 -16.38 -8.12
C ASN A 146 29.76 -16.54 -7.64
N LEU A 147 28.86 -16.69 -8.62
CA LEU A 147 27.43 -17.05 -8.53
C LEU A 147 26.61 -16.33 -7.43
N LEU A 148 26.01 -15.18 -7.76
CA LEU A 148 24.57 -14.90 -7.62
C LEU A 148 24.29 -13.48 -8.15
N ARG A 149 23.26 -13.35 -8.99
CA ARG A 149 22.74 -12.05 -9.47
C ARG A 149 22.03 -11.34 -8.32
N ILE A 150 22.24 -10.03 -8.19
CA ILE A 150 21.63 -9.21 -7.14
C ILE A 150 20.85 -8.08 -7.85
N TYR A 151 19.60 -7.80 -7.44
CA TYR A 151 18.53 -7.19 -8.26
C TYR A 151 18.09 -5.76 -7.86
N LEU A 152 18.22 -4.78 -8.78
CA LEU A 152 18.20 -3.29 -8.62
C LEU A 152 16.77 -2.74 -8.65
N ASP A 153 16.52 -1.54 -8.10
CA ASP A 153 15.22 -0.86 -8.08
C ASP A 153 15.14 0.39 -8.94
N ILE A 154 13.96 0.97 -9.08
CA ILE A 154 13.64 2.08 -10.00
C ILE A 154 14.73 3.16 -10.12
N PHE A 155 14.93 4.07 -9.15
CA PHE A 155 15.97 5.10 -9.27
C PHE A 155 17.37 4.60 -8.87
N SER A 156 17.49 3.66 -7.92
CA SER A 156 18.80 3.15 -7.49
C SER A 156 19.52 2.30 -8.55
N HIS A 157 18.76 1.68 -9.46
CA HIS A 157 19.25 1.00 -10.65
C HIS A 157 20.07 1.94 -11.51
N PHE A 158 19.64 3.20 -11.58
CA PHE A 158 20.31 4.24 -12.33
C PHE A 158 21.35 5.00 -11.49
N SER A 159 21.17 5.05 -10.17
CA SER A 159 22.00 5.83 -9.24
C SER A 159 22.33 5.03 -7.96
N PRO A 160 23.39 4.21 -7.98
CA PRO A 160 23.72 3.29 -6.87
C PRO A 160 24.04 3.99 -5.53
N LEU A 161 24.32 5.29 -5.56
CA LEU A 161 24.68 6.11 -4.39
C LEU A 161 23.54 7.05 -3.95
N LEU A 162 22.31 6.83 -4.44
CA LEU A 162 21.13 7.63 -4.14
C LEU A 162 20.94 7.87 -2.63
N LYS A 163 20.68 9.12 -2.25
CA LYS A 163 20.44 9.54 -0.87
C LYS A 163 18.96 9.76 -0.59
N GLY A 164 18.57 9.58 0.66
CA GLY A 164 17.22 9.88 1.16
C GLY A 164 16.45 8.70 1.74
N LYS A 165 16.97 7.47 1.65
CA LYS A 165 16.28 6.24 2.07
C LYS A 165 15.49 6.34 3.38
N SER A 166 14.31 5.76 3.39
CA SER A 166 13.56 5.46 4.61
C SER A 166 13.59 3.95 4.90
N SER A 167 13.73 3.55 6.16
CA SER A 167 13.78 2.14 6.56
C SER A 167 13.13 1.91 7.93
N GLY A 168 12.25 0.91 8.03
CA GLY A 168 11.55 0.59 9.27
C GLY A 168 10.48 1.61 9.65
N THR A 169 10.22 1.70 10.96
CA THR A 169 9.02 2.36 11.50
C THR A 169 9.39 3.46 12.49
N ALA A 170 9.07 4.72 12.18
CA ALA A 170 9.24 5.87 13.09
C ALA A 170 8.57 7.14 12.52
N THR A 171 8.48 8.18 13.35
CA THR A 171 8.11 9.55 12.92
C THR A 171 9.23 10.22 12.11
N SER A 172 8.91 11.35 11.46
CA SER A 172 9.85 12.12 10.63
C SER A 172 11.02 12.75 11.40
N SER A 173 10.93 12.80 12.73
CA SER A 173 12.00 13.29 13.61
C SER A 173 13.15 12.29 13.75
N ASN A 174 12.92 11.00 13.54
CA ASN A 174 13.98 10.00 13.54
C ASN A 174 14.72 10.01 12.20
N ILE A 175 15.79 10.77 12.11
CA ILE A 175 16.56 10.99 10.86
C ILE A 175 17.07 9.66 10.27
N SER A 176 17.51 8.73 11.11
CA SER A 176 18.09 7.45 10.66
C SER A 176 17.06 6.52 10.01
N VAL A 177 15.80 6.58 10.47
CA VAL A 177 14.68 5.78 9.92
C VAL A 177 13.97 6.53 8.79
N ALA A 178 13.68 7.81 8.99
CA ALA A 178 12.89 8.59 8.06
C ALA A 178 13.70 9.04 6.82
N GLY A 179 15.02 9.19 6.95
CA GLY A 179 15.84 9.79 5.90
C GLY A 179 15.30 11.16 5.50
N PHE A 180 14.98 11.32 4.22
CA PHE A 180 14.38 12.55 3.67
C PHE A 180 12.87 12.45 3.46
N ASN A 181 12.20 11.47 4.09
CA ASN A 181 10.74 11.44 4.18
C ASN A 181 10.32 12.29 5.38
N LEU A 182 9.92 13.52 5.12
CA LEU A 182 9.51 14.50 6.11
C LEU A 182 8.00 14.55 6.32
N ALA A 183 7.25 13.66 5.66
CA ALA A 183 5.80 13.58 5.78
C ALA A 183 5.35 13.30 7.23
N VAL A 184 4.24 13.92 7.63
CA VAL A 184 3.71 13.86 9.00
C VAL A 184 2.26 13.41 8.97
N SER A 185 1.92 12.40 9.76
CA SER A 185 0.55 11.88 9.84
C SER A 185 -0.41 12.94 10.36
N GLY A 186 -1.57 13.07 9.70
CA GLY A 186 -2.56 14.09 10.01
C GLY A 186 -2.23 15.49 9.49
N ALA A 187 -1.11 15.68 8.79
CA ALA A 187 -0.77 16.95 8.17
C ALA A 187 -1.80 17.35 7.11
N ILE A 188 -2.09 18.64 7.06
CA ILE A 188 -2.91 19.29 6.03
C ILE A 188 -2.01 20.16 5.15
N SER A 189 -2.57 20.77 4.12
CA SER A 189 -1.81 21.63 3.21
C SER A 189 -1.05 22.77 3.92
N GLU A 190 -1.61 23.35 4.99
CA GLU A 190 -0.97 24.41 5.80
C GLU A 190 0.39 24.01 6.38
N ASP A 191 0.58 22.72 6.70
CA ASP A 191 1.82 22.23 7.30
C ASP A 191 2.95 22.06 6.28
N LEU A 192 2.62 22.09 4.98
CA LEU A 192 3.52 21.70 3.91
C LEU A 192 4.78 22.57 3.85
N LEU A 193 4.62 23.88 4.07
CA LEU A 193 5.73 24.82 4.04
C LEU A 193 6.74 24.50 5.14
N GLY A 194 6.26 24.17 6.35
CA GLY A 194 7.10 23.71 7.46
C GLY A 194 7.90 22.45 7.12
N GLN A 195 7.28 21.50 6.43
CA GLN A 195 7.98 20.30 5.95
C GLN A 195 9.01 20.62 4.86
N ALA A 196 8.73 21.57 3.96
CA ALA A 196 9.67 22.03 2.94
C ALA A 196 10.93 22.66 3.56
N TYR A 197 10.77 23.52 4.58
CA TYR A 197 11.90 24.05 5.38
C TYR A 197 12.74 22.90 5.97
N ALA A 198 12.09 21.93 6.61
CA ALA A 198 12.77 20.80 7.23
C ALA A 198 13.50 19.93 6.21
N LEU A 199 12.92 19.70 5.03
CA LEU A 199 13.53 18.93 3.95
C LEU A 199 14.80 19.60 3.43
N VAL A 200 14.73 20.90 3.09
CA VAL A 200 15.87 21.68 2.59
C VAL A 200 17.02 21.62 3.58
N LYS A 201 16.75 21.96 4.84
CA LYS A 201 17.76 21.93 5.92
C LYS A 201 18.37 20.54 6.09
N ARG A 202 17.56 19.48 5.99
CA ARG A 202 18.05 18.11 6.15
C ARG A 202 18.94 17.67 5.00
N ILE A 203 18.60 18.03 3.75
CA ILE A 203 19.43 17.74 2.57
C ILE A 203 20.73 18.54 2.63
N GLU A 204 20.66 19.83 2.96
CA GLU A 204 21.83 20.74 3.09
C GLU A 204 22.82 20.24 4.16
N SER A 205 22.31 19.77 5.30
CA SER A 205 23.15 19.27 6.39
C SER A 205 23.78 17.89 6.14
N HIS A 206 23.40 17.19 5.07
CA HIS A 206 23.82 15.81 4.87
C HIS A 206 25.23 15.75 4.24
N PRO A 207 26.23 15.16 4.91
CA PRO A 207 27.65 15.27 4.52
C PRO A 207 28.01 14.59 3.19
N GLY A 208 27.16 13.67 2.74
CA GLY A 208 27.35 12.95 1.47
C GLY A 208 26.59 13.53 0.28
N ILE A 209 26.14 14.80 0.35
CA ILE A 209 25.41 15.48 -0.72
C ILE A 209 26.13 16.78 -1.06
N ASP A 210 26.44 16.97 -2.34
CA ASP A 210 26.75 18.29 -2.86
C ASP A 210 25.43 19.05 -3.03
N PHE A 211 25.11 19.93 -2.08
CA PHE A 211 23.81 20.60 -2.01
C PHE A 211 23.51 21.42 -3.26
N ASP A 212 24.49 22.13 -3.81
CA ASP A 212 24.28 23.01 -4.97
C ASP A 212 24.24 22.25 -6.30
N ASN A 213 24.99 21.14 -6.42
CA ASN A 213 25.18 20.46 -7.70
C ASN A 213 24.42 19.15 -7.86
N SER A 214 24.00 18.49 -6.78
CA SER A 214 23.26 17.23 -6.86
C SER A 214 21.84 17.47 -7.39
N TRP A 215 21.34 16.67 -8.34
CA TRP A 215 19.92 16.76 -8.72
C TRP A 215 19.03 16.04 -7.69
N LYS A 216 17.96 16.72 -7.27
CA LYS A 216 16.98 16.21 -6.31
C LYS A 216 15.64 15.93 -6.98
N PHE A 217 15.02 14.82 -6.59
CA PHE A 217 13.63 14.50 -6.92
C PHE A 217 12.79 14.57 -5.63
N VAL A 218 11.77 15.41 -5.57
CA VAL A 218 10.96 15.59 -4.36
C VAL A 218 9.51 15.21 -4.64
N ASN A 219 8.98 14.22 -3.92
CA ASN A 219 7.55 13.92 -3.95
C ASN A 219 6.79 14.83 -2.98
N VAL A 220 5.66 15.35 -3.45
CA VAL A 220 4.73 16.15 -2.64
C VAL A 220 3.36 15.51 -2.75
N PHE A 221 2.81 15.03 -1.62
CA PHE A 221 1.49 14.41 -1.59
C PHE A 221 0.74 14.80 -0.31
N ILE A 222 -0.22 15.72 -0.46
CA ILE A 222 -0.95 16.37 0.62
C ILE A 222 -2.35 16.74 0.14
N GLY A 223 -3.26 17.04 1.07
CA GLY A 223 -4.60 17.57 0.77
C GLY A 223 -5.74 16.61 1.06
N SER A 224 -5.46 15.33 1.31
CA SER A 224 -6.51 14.36 1.65
C SER A 224 -7.12 14.66 3.02
N ASN A 225 -6.33 15.13 3.99
CA ASN A 225 -6.84 15.59 5.27
C ASN A 225 -7.67 16.89 5.14
N ASP A 226 -7.31 17.79 4.22
CA ASP A 226 -8.08 19.00 3.90
C ASP A 226 -9.47 18.62 3.35
N LEU A 227 -9.52 17.71 2.36
CA LEU A 227 -10.76 17.15 1.82
C LEU A 227 -11.62 16.49 2.90
N CYS A 228 -10.98 15.73 3.79
CA CYS A 228 -11.65 15.05 4.90
C CYS A 228 -12.30 16.00 5.92
N ARG A 229 -11.90 17.28 5.94
CA ARG A 229 -12.35 18.27 6.92
C ARG A 229 -12.99 19.52 6.32
N ILE A 230 -13.13 19.60 4.99
CA ILE A 230 -13.62 20.80 4.29
C ILE A 230 -14.98 21.31 4.77
N CYS A 231 -15.92 20.40 5.05
CA CYS A 231 -17.24 20.68 5.60
C CYS A 231 -17.22 21.20 7.05
N GLU A 232 -16.10 21.06 7.77
CA GLU A 232 -15.96 21.56 9.14
C GLU A 232 -15.48 23.01 9.17
N ASN A 233 -14.68 23.42 8.17
CA ASN A 233 -14.23 24.79 8.01
C ASN A 233 -13.92 25.09 6.53
N THR A 234 -14.89 25.70 5.85
CA THR A 234 -14.83 26.05 4.43
C THR A 234 -13.94 27.26 4.13
N THR A 235 -13.35 27.91 5.13
CA THR A 235 -12.35 28.97 4.92
C THR A 235 -10.93 28.43 4.98
N ARG A 236 -10.70 27.47 5.88
CA ARG A 236 -9.39 26.90 6.15
C ARG A 236 -8.99 25.82 5.15
N PHE A 237 -9.93 24.96 4.78
CA PHE A 237 -9.68 23.76 3.99
C PHE A 237 -10.21 23.88 2.56
N ASN A 238 -10.54 25.08 2.08
CA ASN A 238 -11.03 25.25 0.71
C ASN A 238 -9.91 25.11 -0.32
N VAL A 239 -10.33 25.02 -1.58
CA VAL A 239 -9.42 24.89 -2.72
C VAL A 239 -8.43 26.07 -2.82
N GLU A 240 -8.85 27.29 -2.53
CA GLU A 240 -7.99 28.48 -2.63
C GLU A 240 -6.84 28.41 -1.61
N GLN A 241 -7.14 28.08 -0.36
CA GLN A 241 -6.15 27.93 0.70
C GLN A 241 -5.23 26.72 0.42
N PHE A 242 -5.80 25.60 -0.03
CA PHE A 242 -5.05 24.43 -0.47
C PHE A 242 -4.03 24.79 -1.56
N THR A 243 -4.46 25.46 -2.62
CA THR A 243 -3.59 25.89 -3.72
C THR A 243 -2.56 26.91 -3.23
N ASN A 244 -2.94 27.85 -2.37
CA ASN A 244 -1.99 28.84 -1.84
C ASN A 244 -0.90 28.21 -0.96
N ASN A 245 -1.26 27.24 -0.11
CA ASN A 245 -0.29 26.54 0.72
C ASN A 245 0.73 25.74 -0.11
N ILE A 246 0.27 25.10 -1.20
CA ILE A 246 1.17 24.44 -2.16
C ILE A 246 2.05 25.47 -2.87
N ARG A 247 1.48 26.59 -3.33
CA ARG A 247 2.20 27.69 -3.97
C ARG A 247 3.36 28.19 -3.10
N GLU A 248 3.08 28.54 -1.85
CA GLU A 248 4.10 29.01 -0.91
C GLU A 248 5.22 27.98 -0.71
N SER A 249 4.86 26.70 -0.58
CA SER A 249 5.82 25.60 -0.42
C SER A 249 6.69 25.39 -1.66
N LEU A 250 6.10 25.44 -2.86
CA LEU A 250 6.82 25.26 -4.12
C LEU A 250 7.71 26.47 -4.44
N VAL A 251 7.26 27.70 -4.16
CA VAL A 251 8.08 28.91 -4.27
C VAL A 251 9.29 28.81 -3.35
N TYR A 252 9.08 28.42 -2.09
CA TYR A 252 10.18 28.20 -1.15
C TYR A 252 11.18 27.14 -1.65
N LEU A 253 10.70 25.99 -2.12
CA LEU A 253 11.57 24.94 -2.69
C LEU A 253 12.33 25.45 -3.93
N ARG A 254 11.68 26.20 -4.83
CA ARG A 254 12.33 26.77 -6.02
C ARG A 254 13.48 27.71 -5.65
N GLU A 255 13.31 28.48 -4.59
CA GLU A 255 14.28 29.49 -4.15
C GLU A 255 15.40 28.90 -3.28
N ASN A 256 15.14 27.80 -2.56
CA ASN A 256 16.04 27.28 -1.52
C ASN A 256 16.52 25.85 -1.77
N LEU A 257 16.03 25.14 -2.79
CA LEU A 257 16.47 23.79 -3.16
C LEU A 257 16.97 23.78 -4.62
N PRO A 258 18.26 24.05 -4.86
CA PRO A 258 18.79 24.10 -6.22
C PRO A 258 18.71 22.73 -6.90
N ARG A 259 18.50 22.74 -8.22
CA ARG A 259 18.47 21.54 -9.08
C ARG A 259 17.42 20.52 -8.62
N ALA A 260 16.16 20.93 -8.58
CA ALA A 260 15.07 20.09 -8.10
C ALA A 260 14.01 19.82 -9.18
N TYR A 261 13.62 18.57 -9.31
CA TYR A 261 12.37 18.17 -9.94
C TYR A 261 11.37 17.84 -8.82
N VAL A 262 10.25 18.52 -8.78
CA VAL A 262 9.16 18.24 -7.82
C VAL A 262 8.06 17.46 -8.52
N ASN A 263 7.76 16.27 -8.00
CA ASN A 263 6.61 15.49 -8.40
C ASN A 263 5.45 15.74 -7.44
N LEU A 264 4.44 16.47 -7.91
CA LEU A 264 3.23 16.74 -7.17
C LEU A 264 2.21 15.62 -7.46
N ILE A 265 1.59 15.10 -6.40
CA ILE A 265 0.61 14.02 -6.49
C ILE A 265 -0.72 14.59 -6.00
N PRO A 266 -1.81 14.48 -6.79
CA PRO A 266 -3.12 14.93 -6.37
C PRO A 266 -3.58 14.22 -5.09
N PRO A 267 -4.34 14.90 -4.20
CA PRO A 267 -5.00 14.23 -3.07
C PRO A 267 -5.75 13.00 -3.57
N PHE A 268 -5.64 11.86 -2.89
CA PHE A 268 -6.36 10.66 -3.36
C PHE A 268 -7.89 10.84 -3.24
N HIS A 269 -8.65 10.12 -4.05
CA HIS A 269 -10.11 10.09 -3.95
C HIS A 269 -10.56 9.32 -2.69
N VAL A 270 -10.73 10.04 -1.58
CA VAL A 270 -11.14 9.43 -0.30
C VAL A 270 -12.51 8.74 -0.37
N GLU A 271 -13.38 9.13 -1.30
CA GLU A 271 -14.66 8.45 -1.55
C GLU A 271 -14.53 6.97 -1.90
N VAL A 272 -13.39 6.55 -2.42
CA VAL A 272 -13.13 5.14 -2.73
C VAL A 272 -13.22 4.25 -1.48
N LEU A 273 -13.01 4.83 -0.29
CA LEU A 273 -13.13 4.13 0.98
C LEU A 273 -14.58 3.76 1.32
N LEU A 274 -15.59 4.42 0.73
CA LEU A 274 -16.99 4.05 0.89
C LEU A 274 -17.27 2.62 0.44
N GLU A 275 -16.51 2.11 -0.54
CA GLU A 275 -16.62 0.74 -1.02
C GLU A 275 -16.28 -0.29 0.07
N THR A 276 -15.47 0.09 1.07
CA THR A 276 -15.03 -0.80 2.17
C THR A 276 -16.05 -0.91 3.32
N GLN A 277 -17.12 -0.10 3.30
CA GLN A 277 -18.06 0.04 4.41
C GLN A 277 -19.10 -1.08 4.49
N ALA A 278 -19.33 -1.81 3.40
CA ALA A 278 -20.32 -2.88 3.34
C ALA A 278 -20.00 -3.98 4.37
N ASP A 279 -20.91 -4.12 5.34
CA ASP A 279 -20.81 -5.03 6.49
C ASP A 279 -19.53 -4.82 7.34
N ASN A 280 -19.11 -3.55 7.49
CA ASN A 280 -17.91 -3.22 8.25
C ASN A 280 -18.08 -2.00 9.18
N PRO A 281 -18.69 -2.19 10.36
CA PRO A 281 -18.92 -1.11 11.32
C PRO A 281 -17.62 -0.48 11.83
N PHE A 282 -16.53 -1.26 11.95
CA PHE A 282 -15.22 -0.73 12.35
C PHE A 282 -14.72 0.32 11.35
N CYS A 283 -14.71 0.00 10.05
CA CYS A 283 -14.29 0.95 9.03
C CYS A 283 -15.18 2.19 8.98
N VAL A 284 -16.50 2.04 9.10
CA VAL A 284 -17.45 3.15 9.09
C VAL A 284 -17.16 4.15 10.20
N GLU A 285 -17.01 3.70 11.44
CA GLU A 285 -16.75 4.60 12.57
C GLU A 285 -15.37 5.26 12.47
N LEU A 286 -14.35 4.50 12.08
CA LEU A 286 -12.99 5.02 11.94
C LEU A 286 -12.90 6.10 10.85
N GLN A 287 -13.50 5.84 9.68
CA GLN A 287 -13.58 6.80 8.59
C GLN A 287 -14.43 8.02 8.97
N ARG A 288 -15.50 7.87 9.76
CA ARG A 288 -16.32 9.01 10.22
C ARG A 288 -15.52 9.96 11.11
N ILE A 289 -14.58 9.44 11.88
CA ILE A 289 -13.74 10.21 12.80
C ILE A 289 -12.62 10.94 12.05
N PHE A 290 -11.89 10.22 11.20
CA PHE A 290 -10.74 10.80 10.50
C PHE A 290 -11.13 11.55 9.23
N CYS A 291 -12.30 11.25 8.66
CA CYS A 291 -12.82 11.87 7.45
C CYS A 291 -14.32 12.20 7.54
N PRO A 292 -14.72 13.06 8.48
CA PRO A 292 -16.14 13.36 8.73
C PRO A 292 -16.88 13.91 7.51
N CYS A 293 -16.18 14.61 6.61
CA CYS A 293 -16.83 15.20 5.43
C CYS A 293 -17.28 14.18 4.39
N LEU A 294 -16.73 12.97 4.43
CA LEU A 294 -17.22 11.85 3.63
C LEU A 294 -18.66 11.46 3.98
N PHE A 295 -19.11 11.74 5.21
CA PHE A 295 -20.45 11.41 5.71
C PHE A 295 -21.40 12.61 5.79
N LYS A 296 -20.87 13.83 5.71
CA LYS A 296 -21.64 15.08 5.84
C LYS A 296 -21.99 15.71 4.49
N LEU A 297 -21.22 15.41 3.45
CA LEU A 297 -21.44 15.89 2.09
C LEU A 297 -22.15 14.82 1.28
N THR A 298 -22.93 15.25 0.29
CA THR A 298 -23.43 14.35 -0.76
C THR A 298 -22.28 13.90 -1.67
N LYS A 299 -22.47 12.78 -2.37
CA LYS A 299 -21.49 12.26 -3.34
C LYS A 299 -21.19 13.30 -4.43
N GLU A 300 -22.21 13.99 -4.91
CA GLU A 300 -22.08 15.02 -5.94
C GLU A 300 -21.28 16.24 -5.43
N GLU A 301 -21.55 16.69 -4.20
CA GLU A 301 -20.81 17.79 -3.57
C GLU A 301 -19.33 17.44 -3.38
N TYR A 302 -19.04 16.25 -2.84
CA TYR A 302 -17.68 15.80 -2.63
C TYR A 302 -16.94 15.67 -3.96
N ALA A 303 -17.55 15.04 -4.96
CA ALA A 303 -16.97 14.90 -6.29
C ALA A 303 -16.65 16.26 -6.95
N MET A 304 -17.52 17.26 -6.80
CA MET A 304 -17.26 18.63 -7.28
C MET A 304 -16.07 19.27 -6.56
N ILE A 305 -16.02 19.18 -5.23
CA ILE A 305 -14.91 19.71 -4.42
C ILE A 305 -13.60 19.03 -4.83
N LYS A 306 -13.58 17.70 -4.88
CA LYS A 306 -12.41 16.91 -5.25
C LYS A 306 -11.90 17.29 -6.64
N ARG A 307 -12.81 17.46 -7.61
CA ARG A 307 -12.47 17.94 -8.95
C ARG A 307 -11.85 19.34 -8.92
N SER A 308 -12.35 20.25 -8.09
CA SER A 308 -11.76 21.59 -7.94
C SER A 308 -10.33 21.51 -7.38
N PHE A 309 -10.06 20.64 -6.40
CA PHE A 309 -8.70 20.40 -5.91
C PHE A 309 -7.77 19.93 -7.03
N ASP A 310 -8.19 18.91 -7.79
CA ASP A 310 -7.38 18.35 -8.89
C ASP A 310 -7.11 19.39 -9.99
N LEU A 311 -8.13 20.15 -10.39
CA LEU A 311 -7.99 21.20 -11.39
C LEU A 311 -7.05 22.32 -10.94
N SER A 312 -7.08 22.68 -9.66
CA SER A 312 -6.24 23.75 -9.12
C SER A 312 -4.73 23.44 -9.23
N LEU A 313 -4.34 22.16 -9.23
CA LEU A 313 -2.94 21.77 -9.36
C LEU A 313 -2.36 22.11 -10.73
N GLY A 314 -3.20 22.28 -11.76
CA GLY A 314 -2.78 22.67 -13.11
C GLY A 314 -2.01 24.00 -13.14
N GLU A 315 -2.20 24.88 -12.15
CA GLU A 315 -1.42 26.12 -11.97
C GLU A 315 0.09 25.85 -11.94
N PHE A 316 0.50 24.76 -11.28
CA PHE A 316 1.90 24.44 -11.04
C PHE A 316 2.63 23.89 -12.27
N LEU A 317 1.95 23.77 -13.41
CA LEU A 317 2.54 23.43 -14.70
C LEU A 317 2.90 24.66 -15.53
N SER A 318 2.59 25.86 -15.05
CA SER A 318 2.90 27.13 -15.73
C SER A 318 4.40 27.42 -15.78
N ALA A 319 4.80 28.37 -16.63
CA ALA A 319 6.20 28.67 -16.91
C ALA A 319 7.02 29.08 -15.67
N GLU A 320 6.41 29.64 -14.64
CA GLU A 320 7.11 30.04 -13.40
C GLU A 320 7.65 28.85 -12.60
N TYR A 321 7.09 27.65 -12.82
CA TYR A 321 7.50 26.39 -12.22
C TYR A 321 8.31 25.52 -13.19
N GLN A 322 8.79 26.10 -14.29
CA GLN A 322 9.53 25.40 -15.35
C GLN A 322 10.81 26.19 -15.70
N THR A 323 11.66 26.38 -14.71
CA THR A 323 12.93 27.10 -14.84
C THR A 323 14.07 26.14 -15.19
N LYS A 324 15.25 26.67 -15.53
CA LYS A 324 16.44 25.87 -15.82
C LYS A 324 16.79 24.84 -14.71
N ASN A 325 16.63 25.21 -13.45
CA ASN A 325 17.07 24.39 -12.30
C ASN A 325 15.91 23.86 -11.45
N PHE A 326 14.67 24.13 -11.85
CA PHE A 326 13.49 23.75 -11.08
C PHE A 326 12.31 23.47 -12.00
N ALA A 327 11.74 22.27 -11.90
CA ALA A 327 10.52 21.91 -12.60
C ALA A 327 9.52 21.24 -11.67
N VAL A 328 8.23 21.50 -11.88
CA VAL A 328 7.14 20.71 -11.28
C VAL A 328 6.52 19.82 -12.35
N GLY A 329 6.30 18.55 -12.02
CA GLY A 329 5.45 17.64 -12.76
C GLY A 329 4.33 17.11 -11.88
N ILE A 330 3.26 16.59 -12.49
CA ILE A 330 2.12 16.01 -11.78
C ILE A 330 1.93 14.57 -12.22
N SER A 331 2.13 13.60 -11.32
CA SER A 331 1.77 12.19 -11.55
C SER A 331 0.34 11.93 -11.08
N SER A 332 -0.37 10.97 -11.67
CA SER A 332 -1.71 10.61 -11.22
C SER A 332 -1.71 9.85 -9.89
N GLY A 333 -0.63 9.12 -9.58
CA GLY A 333 -0.48 8.43 -8.29
C GLY A 333 -1.65 7.50 -7.98
N PHE A 334 -2.21 7.57 -6.77
CA PHE A 334 -3.43 6.85 -6.39
C PHE A 334 -4.69 7.70 -6.53
N ASN A 335 -4.75 8.61 -7.50
CA ASN A 335 -5.94 9.40 -7.76
C ASN A 335 -7.02 8.59 -8.49
N VAL A 336 -7.41 7.44 -7.95
CA VAL A 336 -8.36 6.47 -8.55
C VAL A 336 -9.72 6.58 -7.87
N ASP A 337 -10.80 6.60 -8.65
CA ASP A 337 -12.18 6.71 -8.14
C ASP A 337 -12.80 5.36 -7.79
N LYS A 338 -12.10 4.27 -8.09
CA LYS A 338 -12.49 2.89 -7.80
C LYS A 338 -11.28 2.07 -7.37
N LEU A 339 -11.44 1.26 -6.32
CA LEU A 339 -10.43 0.26 -5.95
C LEU A 339 -10.46 -0.92 -6.92
N ALA A 340 -9.33 -1.64 -7.00
CA ALA A 340 -9.27 -2.89 -7.75
C ALA A 340 -10.35 -3.85 -7.26
N SER A 341 -11.02 -4.50 -8.21
CA SER A 341 -11.97 -5.57 -7.98
C SER A 341 -11.28 -6.90 -8.26
N LEU A 342 -11.64 -7.91 -7.49
CA LEU A 342 -11.30 -9.30 -7.73
C LEU A 342 -12.61 -9.99 -8.09
N GLY A 343 -12.83 -10.20 -9.38
CA GLY A 343 -14.14 -10.57 -9.92
C GLY A 343 -15.19 -9.49 -9.62
N ASN A 344 -16.23 -9.85 -8.86
CA ASN A 344 -17.31 -8.93 -8.46
C ASN A 344 -17.14 -8.38 -7.02
N VAL A 345 -16.00 -8.63 -6.38
CA VAL A 345 -15.76 -8.24 -4.99
C VAL A 345 -14.60 -7.25 -4.91
N LEU A 346 -14.75 -6.23 -4.07
CA LEU A 346 -13.70 -5.26 -3.79
C LEU A 346 -12.43 -5.95 -3.27
N ASN A 347 -11.27 -5.64 -3.84
CA ASN A 347 -10.01 -6.19 -3.35
C ASN A 347 -9.51 -5.41 -2.12
N LEU A 348 -9.86 -5.90 -0.94
CA LEU A 348 -9.50 -5.29 0.34
C LEU A 348 -7.98 -5.32 0.62
N ALA A 349 -7.20 -6.08 -0.14
CA ALA A 349 -5.75 -6.15 0.02
C ALA A 349 -5.05 -4.81 -0.30
N PHE A 350 -5.73 -3.85 -0.96
CA PHE A 350 -5.21 -2.50 -1.21
C PHE A 350 -5.33 -1.56 0.00
N VAL A 351 -6.14 -1.91 1.00
CA VAL A 351 -6.43 -1.05 2.16
C VAL A 351 -5.67 -1.57 3.38
N ALA A 352 -5.05 -0.65 4.13
CA ALA A 352 -4.36 -0.98 5.37
C ALA A 352 -5.34 -1.44 6.45
N LEU A 353 -4.80 -1.95 7.56
CA LEU A 353 -5.58 -2.51 8.65
C LEU A 353 -6.48 -1.46 9.35
N ASP A 354 -6.21 -0.16 9.16
CA ASP A 354 -7.02 0.95 9.65
C ASP A 354 -8.14 1.40 8.69
N CYS A 355 -8.47 0.61 7.67
CA CYS A 355 -9.54 0.93 6.71
C CYS A 355 -9.39 2.26 5.95
N PHE A 356 -8.21 2.89 5.97
CA PHE A 356 -8.05 4.25 5.46
C PHE A 356 -6.78 4.39 4.62
N HIS A 357 -5.63 4.00 5.16
CA HIS A 357 -4.36 4.19 4.49
C HIS A 357 -4.07 3.08 3.48
N PHE A 358 -3.02 3.28 2.68
CA PHE A 358 -2.55 2.31 1.72
C PHE A 358 -1.94 1.10 2.42
N SER A 359 -2.36 -0.10 2.02
CA SER A 359 -1.63 -1.30 2.38
C SER A 359 -0.26 -1.32 1.70
N GLN A 360 0.57 -2.28 2.08
CA GLN A 360 1.82 -2.55 1.38
C GLN A 360 1.64 -2.79 -0.14
N ILE A 361 0.54 -3.41 -0.58
CA ILE A 361 0.24 -3.64 -2.02
C ILE A 361 -0.07 -2.31 -2.70
N ALA A 362 -0.89 -1.46 -2.08
CA ALA A 362 -1.19 -0.16 -2.66
C ALA A 362 0.07 0.72 -2.76
N HIS A 363 0.95 0.69 -1.75
CA HIS A 363 2.24 1.37 -1.83
C HIS A 363 3.10 0.90 -3.02
N ASP A 364 3.15 -0.41 -3.27
CA ASP A 364 3.84 -0.99 -4.43
C ASP A 364 3.24 -0.48 -5.75
N VAL A 365 1.91 -0.54 -5.90
CA VAL A 365 1.19 -0.09 -7.10
C VAL A 365 1.41 1.39 -7.35
N VAL A 366 1.32 2.24 -6.32
CA VAL A 366 1.48 3.70 -6.44
C VAL A 366 2.86 4.06 -6.94
N ALA A 367 3.92 3.40 -6.44
CA ALA A 367 5.27 3.61 -6.92
C ALA A 367 5.40 3.30 -8.42
N LYS A 368 4.76 2.22 -8.88
CA LYS A 368 4.76 1.79 -10.29
C LYS A 368 3.98 2.75 -11.19
N ILE A 369 2.82 3.23 -10.73
CA ILE A 369 2.03 4.25 -11.45
C ILE A 369 2.83 5.53 -11.61
N ILE A 370 3.43 6.03 -10.53
CA ILE A 370 4.25 7.25 -10.57
C ILE A 370 5.42 7.06 -11.54
N TRP A 371 6.10 5.92 -11.47
CA TRP A 371 7.23 5.64 -12.36
C TRP A 371 6.84 5.70 -13.84
N ARG A 372 5.74 5.03 -14.23
CA ARG A 372 5.21 5.12 -15.59
C ARG A 372 4.91 6.58 -15.96
N ASP A 373 4.22 7.30 -15.10
CA ASP A 373 3.79 8.66 -15.38
C ASP A 373 4.97 9.60 -15.64
N LEU A 374 6.10 9.40 -14.96
CA LEU A 374 7.32 10.20 -15.18
C LEU A 374 7.81 10.18 -16.64
N PHE A 375 7.43 9.19 -17.45
CA PHE A 375 7.78 9.11 -18.87
C PHE A 375 6.63 9.44 -19.82
N LEU A 376 5.40 9.57 -19.32
CA LEU A 376 4.25 10.00 -20.09
C LEU A 376 4.21 11.54 -20.21
N PRO A 377 3.85 12.08 -21.39
CA PRO A 377 3.59 13.51 -21.55
C PRO A 377 2.60 14.00 -20.49
N ILE A 378 2.87 15.13 -19.84
CA ILE A 378 2.10 15.58 -18.68
C ILE A 378 0.59 15.67 -18.97
N HIS A 379 0.22 16.16 -20.14
CA HIS A 379 -1.17 16.38 -20.54
C HIS A 379 -1.93 15.09 -20.91
N THR A 380 -1.25 13.96 -21.04
CA THR A 380 -1.89 12.65 -21.30
C THR A 380 -2.04 11.80 -20.04
N ARG A 381 -1.50 12.25 -18.91
CA ARG A 381 -1.58 11.52 -17.65
C ARG A 381 -3.01 11.56 -17.12
N ALA A 382 -3.49 10.41 -16.66
CA ALA A 382 -4.81 10.25 -16.06
C ALA A 382 -4.71 9.22 -14.93
N PRO A 383 -5.69 9.22 -14.00
CA PRO A 383 -5.94 8.10 -13.12
C PRO A 383 -5.93 6.77 -13.86
N VAL A 384 -5.37 5.74 -13.23
CA VAL A 384 -5.40 4.39 -13.81
C VAL A 384 -6.70 3.69 -13.47
N ASP A 385 -7.16 2.85 -14.38
CA ASP A 385 -8.08 1.77 -14.02
C ASP A 385 -7.25 0.65 -13.37
N LEU A 386 -7.45 0.44 -12.06
CA LEU A 386 -6.73 -0.59 -11.31
C LEU A 386 -7.08 -2.02 -11.75
N ASP A 387 -8.24 -2.24 -12.37
CA ASP A 387 -8.64 -3.55 -12.91
C ASP A 387 -7.88 -3.86 -14.22
N GLN A 388 -7.40 -2.83 -14.92
CA GLN A 388 -6.66 -2.95 -16.19
C GLN A 388 -5.15 -2.70 -16.04
N PHE A 389 -4.73 -2.10 -14.92
CA PHE A 389 -3.32 -1.83 -14.67
C PHE A 389 -2.54 -3.14 -14.59
N GLN A 390 -1.39 -3.19 -15.27
CA GLN A 390 -0.54 -4.37 -15.32
C GLN A 390 0.70 -4.14 -14.45
N PRO A 391 0.62 -4.36 -13.12
CA PRO A 391 1.69 -4.03 -12.17
C PRO A 391 2.98 -4.83 -12.37
N GLN A 392 2.96 -5.88 -13.18
CA GLN A 392 4.14 -6.66 -13.57
C GLN A 392 4.97 -6.00 -14.69
N LEU A 393 4.41 -5.01 -15.41
CA LEU A 393 5.11 -4.30 -16.48
C LEU A 393 5.80 -3.05 -15.93
N TRP A 394 6.95 -2.69 -16.51
CA TRP A 394 7.70 -1.48 -16.19
C TRP A 394 8.10 -0.73 -17.47
N ASP A 395 8.13 0.59 -17.38
CA ASP A 395 8.63 1.46 -18.45
C ASP A 395 10.11 1.77 -18.27
N CYS A 396 10.84 1.84 -19.38
CA CYS A 396 12.23 2.27 -19.39
C CYS A 396 12.36 3.60 -20.13
N PRO A 397 13.31 4.48 -19.69
CA PRO A 397 13.62 5.69 -20.44
C PRO A 397 14.00 5.37 -21.89
N SER A 398 13.47 6.11 -22.85
CA SER A 398 13.84 5.91 -24.26
C SER A 398 15.25 6.43 -24.55
N THR A 399 15.88 5.93 -25.61
CA THR A 399 17.22 6.41 -26.03
C THR A 399 17.19 7.87 -26.47
N ASP A 400 16.10 8.29 -27.12
CA ASP A 400 16.02 9.58 -27.79
C ASP A 400 15.48 10.67 -26.86
N CYS A 401 14.65 10.30 -25.88
CA CYS A 401 14.20 11.20 -24.82
C CYS A 401 14.09 10.46 -23.47
N PRO A 402 15.22 10.25 -22.79
CA PRO A 402 15.25 9.57 -21.49
C PRO A 402 14.79 10.45 -20.32
N TYR A 403 14.26 11.64 -20.60
CA TYR A 403 14.03 12.67 -19.60
C TYR A 403 12.71 12.45 -18.85
N LEU A 404 12.73 12.77 -17.56
CA LEU A 404 11.53 12.94 -16.74
C LEU A 404 10.66 14.03 -17.40
N ARG A 405 9.38 13.74 -17.59
CA ARG A 405 8.51 14.62 -18.36
C ARG A 405 8.06 15.82 -17.54
N THR A 406 8.37 16.99 -18.09
CA THR A 406 8.01 18.33 -17.62
C THR A 406 7.00 18.96 -18.59
N ALA A 407 6.42 20.12 -18.25
CA ALA A 407 5.50 20.79 -19.16
C ALA A 407 6.20 21.23 -20.46
N LEU A 408 7.49 21.62 -20.37
CA LEU A 408 8.26 22.12 -21.52
C LEU A 408 8.79 21.01 -22.45
N ASN A 409 9.18 19.86 -21.93
CA ASN A 409 9.68 18.76 -22.77
C ASN A 409 8.58 17.78 -23.25
N SER A 410 7.35 17.89 -22.72
CA SER A 410 6.26 16.99 -23.10
C SER A 410 5.87 17.09 -24.57
N GLN A 411 6.05 18.26 -25.21
CA GLN A 411 5.78 18.46 -26.64
C GLN A 411 6.98 18.12 -27.53
N SER A 412 8.19 18.52 -27.15
CA SER A 412 9.39 18.31 -27.97
C SER A 412 9.85 16.85 -27.99
N CYS A 413 9.59 16.11 -26.91
CA CYS A 413 9.83 14.67 -26.83
C CYS A 413 8.59 13.83 -27.22
N SER A 414 7.78 14.31 -28.17
CA SER A 414 6.54 13.64 -28.59
C SER A 414 6.69 12.63 -29.73
N ASN A 415 7.89 12.48 -30.31
CA ASN A 415 8.12 11.50 -31.37
C ASN A 415 8.71 10.19 -30.85
N GLN A 416 7.90 9.13 -31.04
CA GLN A 416 8.23 7.72 -31.06
C GLN A 416 8.71 7.11 -29.73
N SER A 417 7.76 6.86 -28.82
CA SER A 417 7.65 5.47 -28.38
C SER A 417 7.40 4.67 -29.66
N GLY A 418 8.47 4.20 -30.29
CA GLY A 418 8.35 3.06 -31.17
C GLY A 418 7.58 2.04 -30.34
N TRP A 419 6.34 1.79 -30.75
CA TRP A 419 5.93 0.40 -30.81
C TRP A 419 6.92 -0.23 -31.77
N SER A 420 8.09 -0.58 -31.25
CA SER A 420 8.68 -1.85 -31.57
C SER A 420 7.58 -2.85 -31.22
N TYR A 421 6.66 -3.07 -32.17
CA TYR A 421 6.43 -4.44 -32.58
C TYR A 421 7.83 -5.00 -32.80
N LEU A 422 8.42 -5.53 -31.72
CA LEU A 422 9.40 -6.57 -31.84
C LEU A 422 8.73 -7.57 -32.76
N PRO A 423 9.22 -7.77 -34.01
CA PRO A 423 8.75 -8.87 -34.81
C PRO A 423 9.07 -10.10 -33.98
N SER A 424 8.04 -10.68 -33.38
CA SER A 424 8.05 -11.95 -32.66
C SER A 424 9.44 -12.31 -32.15
N LEU A 425 9.80 -11.80 -30.97
CA LEU A 425 10.79 -12.48 -30.15
C LEU A 425 10.25 -13.92 -30.01
N ARG A 426 10.79 -14.83 -30.81
CA ARG A 426 10.44 -16.25 -30.79
C ARG A 426 10.74 -16.92 -29.45
N HIS A 427 11.26 -16.18 -28.48
CA HIS A 427 11.39 -16.57 -27.08
C HIS A 427 11.21 -15.36 -26.14
N ALA A 428 10.20 -14.51 -26.37
CA ALA A 428 9.60 -13.84 -25.23
C ALA A 428 9.07 -14.97 -24.34
N ILE A 429 9.74 -15.23 -23.22
CA ILE A 429 9.11 -15.94 -22.12
C ILE A 429 8.02 -14.99 -21.65
N ARG A 430 6.90 -14.98 -22.38
CA ARG A 430 5.58 -14.77 -21.80
C ARG A 430 5.53 -15.83 -20.73
N VAL A 431 5.78 -15.44 -19.48
CA VAL A 431 5.09 -16.11 -18.40
C VAL A 431 3.64 -15.72 -18.64
N THR A 432 2.96 -16.49 -19.47
CA THR A 432 1.52 -16.55 -19.45
C THR A 432 1.19 -16.98 -18.03
N TYR A 433 0.65 -16.08 -17.23
CA TYR A 433 -0.22 -16.54 -16.15
C TYR A 433 -1.42 -17.14 -16.86
N GLU A 434 -1.34 -18.44 -17.19
CA GLU A 434 -2.34 -19.15 -18.00
C GLU A 434 -3.67 -19.31 -17.30
N ASN A 435 -3.75 -18.95 -16.02
CA ASN A 435 -4.97 -19.07 -15.26
C ASN A 435 -5.52 -17.68 -14.96
N PRO A 436 -6.72 -17.30 -15.45
CA PRO A 436 -7.51 -16.33 -14.72
C PRO A 436 -7.58 -16.80 -13.26
N VAL A 437 -7.24 -15.92 -12.33
CA VAL A 437 -7.41 -16.18 -10.89
C VAL A 437 -8.92 -16.25 -10.64
N ILE A 438 -9.49 -17.46 -10.74
CA ILE A 438 -10.90 -17.70 -10.42
C ILE A 438 -11.01 -17.62 -8.90
N LEU A 439 -11.69 -16.59 -8.42
CA LEU A 439 -11.94 -16.49 -7.00
C LEU A 439 -12.98 -17.49 -6.53
N PRO A 440 -12.74 -18.11 -5.38
CA PRO A 440 -13.79 -18.78 -4.63
C PRO A 440 -14.76 -17.76 -4.02
N SER A 441 -16.02 -18.17 -3.80
CA SER A 441 -16.99 -17.39 -3.01
C SER A 441 -16.49 -17.16 -1.58
N MET A 442 -17.01 -16.15 -0.87
CA MET A 442 -16.65 -15.93 0.56
C MET A 442 -16.76 -17.22 1.38
N ASP A 443 -17.85 -17.97 1.25
CA ASP A 443 -18.00 -19.28 1.90
C ASP A 443 -16.84 -20.26 1.64
N GLU A 444 -16.24 -20.23 0.44
CA GLU A 444 -15.12 -21.11 0.09
C GLU A 444 -13.77 -20.52 0.55
N LEU A 445 -13.64 -19.20 0.65
CA LEU A 445 -12.52 -18.54 1.33
C LEU A 445 -12.52 -18.92 2.81
N ASP A 446 -13.67 -18.80 3.46
CA ASP A 446 -13.90 -19.11 4.87
C ASP A 446 -13.64 -20.58 5.17
N ARG A 447 -14.12 -21.47 4.30
CA ARG A 447 -13.88 -22.91 4.40
C ARG A 447 -12.39 -23.23 4.28
N ARG A 448 -11.66 -22.57 3.38
CA ARG A 448 -10.22 -22.80 3.18
C ARG A 448 -9.40 -22.26 4.36
N ALA A 449 -9.73 -21.07 4.87
CA ALA A 449 -9.12 -20.52 6.08
C ALA A 449 -9.32 -21.45 7.28
N PHE A 450 -10.55 -21.94 7.48
CA PHE A 450 -10.85 -22.93 8.51
C PHE A 450 -10.03 -24.22 8.35
N MET A 451 -9.87 -24.71 7.12
CA MET A 451 -9.05 -25.90 6.83
C MET A 451 -7.55 -25.68 7.01
N GLU A 452 -7.01 -24.47 6.80
CA GLU A 452 -5.60 -24.18 7.10
C GLU A 452 -5.35 -24.14 8.61
N ASP A 453 -6.21 -23.44 9.36
CA ASP A 453 -6.00 -23.20 10.80
C ASP A 453 -6.38 -24.44 11.64
N TYR A 454 -7.43 -25.17 11.25
CA TYR A 454 -7.97 -26.29 12.01
C TYR A 454 -7.89 -27.63 11.29
N GLY A 455 -7.52 -27.68 10.00
CA GLY A 455 -7.55 -28.91 9.22
C GLY A 455 -6.61 -29.98 9.78
N LEU A 456 -5.42 -29.61 10.28
CA LEU A 456 -4.52 -30.56 10.93
C LEU A 456 -5.17 -31.16 12.19
N ILE A 457 -5.75 -30.32 13.04
CA ILE A 457 -6.41 -30.73 14.29
C ILE A 457 -7.62 -31.62 13.98
N LEU A 458 -8.44 -31.23 13.01
CA LEU A 458 -9.60 -31.98 12.54
C LEU A 458 -9.18 -33.35 12.00
N THR A 459 -8.13 -33.40 11.18
CA THR A 459 -7.61 -34.64 10.58
C THR A 459 -7.07 -35.57 11.65
N VAL A 460 -6.26 -35.06 12.59
CA VAL A 460 -5.74 -35.84 13.73
C VAL A 460 -6.88 -36.37 14.60
N THR A 461 -7.91 -35.56 14.84
CA THR A 461 -9.08 -35.95 15.65
C THR A 461 -9.88 -37.06 14.96
N ILE A 462 -10.16 -36.92 13.66
CA ILE A 462 -10.91 -37.92 12.88
C ILE A 462 -10.13 -39.24 12.80
N VAL A 463 -8.83 -39.18 12.49
CA VAL A 463 -7.96 -40.38 12.45
C VAL A 463 -7.89 -41.04 13.83
N GLY A 464 -7.78 -40.25 14.89
CA GLY A 464 -7.81 -40.73 16.28
C GLY A 464 -9.12 -41.47 16.61
N ILE A 465 -10.26 -40.90 16.27
CA ILE A 465 -11.59 -41.53 16.47
C ILE A 465 -11.69 -42.84 15.67
N ALA A 466 -11.26 -42.84 14.40
CA ALA A 466 -11.30 -44.03 13.55
C ALA A 466 -10.43 -45.17 14.12
N LEU A 467 -9.24 -44.85 14.64
CA LEU A 467 -8.36 -45.82 15.30
C LEU A 467 -9.00 -46.41 16.55
N VAL A 468 -9.66 -45.58 17.38
CA VAL A 468 -10.38 -46.06 18.57
C VAL A 468 -11.52 -47.00 18.18
N ILE A 469 -12.27 -46.68 17.13
CA ILE A 469 -13.36 -47.54 16.62
C ILE A 469 -12.78 -48.87 16.14
N VAL A 470 -11.71 -48.86 15.34
CA VAL A 470 -11.06 -50.08 14.84
C VAL A 470 -10.56 -50.95 16.00
N MET A 471 -9.89 -50.36 16.99
CA MET A 471 -9.41 -51.07 18.16
C MET A 471 -10.56 -51.65 18.99
N THR A 472 -11.65 -50.93 19.14
CA THR A 472 -12.84 -51.41 19.86
C THR A 472 -13.49 -52.59 19.13
N CYS A 473 -13.63 -52.51 17.80
CA CYS A 473 -14.12 -53.60 16.97
C CYS A 473 -13.21 -54.84 17.03
N LEU A 474 -11.89 -54.65 17.03
CA LEU A 474 -10.92 -55.72 17.21
C LEU A 474 -11.11 -56.38 18.58
N VAL A 475 -11.15 -55.61 19.67
CA VAL A 475 -11.37 -56.13 21.03
C VAL A 475 -12.68 -56.92 21.14
N ILE A 476 -13.77 -56.44 20.54
CA ILE A 476 -15.06 -57.16 20.53
C ILE A 476 -14.96 -58.46 19.72
N SER A 477 -14.29 -58.44 18.56
CA SER A 477 -14.12 -59.64 17.73
C SER A 477 -13.25 -60.72 18.38
N PHE A 478 -12.20 -60.31 19.12
CA PHE A 478 -11.35 -61.21 19.88
C PHE A 478 -12.00 -61.65 21.20
N GLY A 479 -12.84 -60.82 21.81
CA GLY A 479 -13.65 -61.14 23.00
C GLY A 479 -14.70 -62.22 22.73
N LYS A 480 -15.34 -62.21 21.55
CA LYS A 480 -16.31 -63.25 21.14
C LYS A 480 -15.68 -64.62 20.84
N ARG A 481 -14.36 -64.71 20.64
CA ARG A 481 -13.66 -66.00 20.43
C ARG A 481 -13.39 -66.78 21.72
N LYS A 482 -13.71 -66.23 22.90
CA LYS A 482 -13.35 -66.82 24.21
C LYS A 482 -14.51 -67.39 25.03
N GLU A 483 -15.70 -67.55 24.46
CA GLU A 483 -16.76 -68.39 25.05
C GLU A 483 -16.79 -69.77 24.37
N SER A 484 -15.96 -70.68 24.87
CA SER A 484 -16.05 -72.09 24.50
C SER A 484 -17.26 -72.75 25.17
N SER A 485 -18.13 -73.31 24.33
CA SER A 485 -19.02 -74.46 24.58
C SER A 485 -18.86 -75.15 25.95
N LYS A 486 -19.79 -74.90 26.87
CA LYS A 486 -20.09 -75.84 27.96
C LYS A 486 -21.13 -76.84 27.44
N LYS A 487 -20.67 -78.05 27.09
CA LYS A 487 -21.54 -79.23 26.97
C LYS A 487 -22.22 -79.50 28.32
N LYS A 488 -23.55 -79.67 28.32
CA LYS A 488 -24.27 -80.48 29.31
C LYS A 488 -25.09 -81.55 28.56
N PRO A 489 -25.06 -82.81 29.03
CA PRO A 489 -25.84 -83.92 28.48
C PRO A 489 -27.23 -84.01 29.13
N ASP A 490 -28.03 -84.97 28.63
CA ASP A 490 -29.35 -85.47 29.09
C ASP A 490 -30.53 -84.99 28.25
N GLU A 491 -31.59 -85.77 28.01
CA GLU A 491 -31.91 -87.18 28.21
C GLU A 491 -33.19 -87.44 27.38
N ARG A 492 -33.29 -88.64 26.82
CA ARG A 492 -34.51 -89.46 26.62
C ARG A 492 -35.88 -88.78 26.58
N THR A 493 -36.52 -88.83 25.41
CA THR A 493 -37.99 -89.01 25.27
C THR A 493 -38.30 -90.51 25.42
N PRO A 494 -39.37 -90.92 26.13
CA PRO A 494 -40.54 -91.46 25.40
C PRO A 494 -41.94 -91.38 26.07
N LEU A 495 -42.95 -91.34 25.17
CA LEU A 495 -44.30 -91.94 25.17
C LEU A 495 -45.47 -91.31 25.95
N LEU A 496 -46.50 -90.88 25.19
CA LEU A 496 -47.88 -91.41 25.10
C LEU A 496 -48.69 -90.47 24.16
N ASN A 497 -49.16 -90.88 22.98
CA ASN A 497 -50.40 -91.63 22.63
C ASN A 497 -51.74 -90.95 22.97
N HIS A 498 -52.61 -90.95 21.94
CA HIS A 498 -54.07 -90.67 21.86
C HIS A 498 -54.49 -89.19 21.85
N LEU A 499 -55.27 -88.68 20.87
CA LEU A 499 -56.27 -89.26 19.95
C LEU A 499 -56.15 -88.68 18.53
#